data_AF-A0A4U0P0L3-F1
#
_entry.id   AF-A0A4U0P0L3-F1
#
_cell.length_a   1.000
_cell.length_b   1.000
_cell.length_c   1.000
_cell.angle_alpha   90.00
_cell.angle_beta   90.00
_cell.angle_gamma   90.00
#
_symmetry.space_group_name_H-M   'P 1'
#
loop_
_entity.id
_entity.type
_entity.pdbx_description
1 polymer ?
#
loop_
_entity_poly.entity_id
_entity_poly.type
_entity_poly.pdbx_seq_one_letter_code
_entity_poly.pdbx_strand_id
1 'polypeptide(L)'
;MRKFIGYFLTPIFYTCFALGLILFHPVQWLCLKIGGYTAHKKSVDILNFFLVACNYTLFNTVKFKDNKNLPTGQPIIFVSNHQSTFDIPPLIYFLRRFHGKFISKVELVHANIPSISFNLKYGGAANIDRKDPKQSIAEILKLANNMKQKRWSAFIFPEGTRTKTGKIKTFSVGGIATLLKKNPDALVVPIAINGSYLMVKYGLFPLRPFTSLSWEVLEPLQTAGLNAEEIVKLAEDTIRLKVEPN
;
A
#
# COMPACT_ATOMS: atom_id res chain seq x y z
N MET A 1 6.01 25.83 -15.25
CA MET A 1 5.71 26.38 -13.91
C MET A 1 5.74 25.35 -12.77
N ARG A 2 4.88 24.30 -12.75
CA ARG A 2 4.83 23.34 -11.62
C ARG A 2 6.17 22.68 -11.26
N LYS A 3 6.95 22.25 -12.27
CA LYS A 3 8.30 21.69 -12.06
C LYS A 3 9.25 22.66 -11.34
N PHE A 4 9.22 23.94 -11.73
CA PHE A 4 10.06 24.97 -11.13
C PHE A 4 9.71 25.20 -9.65
N ILE A 5 8.41 25.36 -9.34
CA ILE A 5 7.93 25.48 -7.95
C ILE A 5 8.31 24.23 -7.13
N GLY A 6 8.24 23.05 -7.76
CA GLY A 6 8.64 21.79 -7.16
C GLY A 6 10.05 21.80 -6.58
N TYR A 7 11.02 22.49 -7.19
CA TYR A 7 12.39 22.56 -6.65
C TYR A 7 12.46 23.20 -5.25
N PHE A 8 11.55 24.13 -4.94
CA PHE A 8 11.49 24.81 -3.65
C PHE A 8 10.65 24.06 -2.62
N LEU A 9 9.53 23.45 -3.04
CA LEU A 9 8.62 22.75 -2.13
C LEU A 9 9.06 21.31 -1.82
N THR A 10 9.82 20.67 -2.72
CA THR A 10 10.29 19.28 -2.52
C THR A 10 11.22 19.13 -1.32
N PRO A 11 12.21 20.02 -1.07
CA PRO A 11 13.00 19.98 0.15
C PRO A 11 12.15 20.05 1.43
N ILE A 12 11.11 20.89 1.46
CA ILE A 12 10.18 21.00 2.60
C ILE A 12 9.44 19.68 2.78
N PHE A 13 8.87 19.13 1.70
CA PHE A 13 8.19 17.82 1.72
C PHE A 13 9.10 16.73 2.29
N TYR A 14 10.31 16.58 1.76
CA TYR A 14 11.22 15.52 2.20
C TYR A 14 11.73 15.73 3.61
N THR A 15 11.92 16.97 4.05
CA THR A 15 12.28 17.29 5.43
C THR A 15 11.16 16.85 6.38
N CYS A 16 9.91 17.23 6.13
CA CYS A 16 8.77 16.79 6.93
C CYS A 16 8.61 15.26 6.92
N PHE A 17 8.72 14.63 5.75
CA PHE A 17 8.60 13.19 5.60
C PHE A 17 9.71 12.44 6.36
N ALA A 18 10.96 12.87 6.21
CA ALA A 18 12.12 12.27 6.87
C ALA A 18 12.07 12.47 8.39
N LEU A 19 11.69 13.66 8.87
CA LEU A 19 11.49 13.92 10.30
C LEU A 19 10.42 12.99 10.87
N GLY A 20 9.30 12.80 10.18
CA GLY A 20 8.28 11.82 10.58
C GLY A 20 8.87 10.42 10.75
N LEU A 21 9.64 9.94 9.76
CA LEU A 21 10.27 8.63 9.82
C LEU A 21 11.30 8.50 10.95
N ILE A 22 12.14 9.51 11.17
CA ILE A 22 13.20 9.51 12.18
C ILE A 22 12.61 9.57 13.58
N LEU A 23 11.68 10.51 13.83
CA LEU A 23 11.06 10.69 15.14
C LEU A 23 10.19 9.50 15.54
N PHE A 24 9.47 8.89 14.58
CA PHE A 24 8.66 7.71 14.89
C PHE A 24 9.46 6.41 15.00
N HIS A 25 10.72 6.36 14.60
CA HIS A 25 11.50 5.13 14.72
C HIS A 25 11.70 4.70 16.19
N PRO A 26 12.22 5.55 17.10
CA PRO A 26 12.31 5.20 18.51
C PRO A 26 10.92 5.01 19.16
N VAL A 27 9.90 5.77 18.72
CA VAL A 27 8.51 5.58 19.19
C VAL A 27 8.00 4.19 18.83
N GLN A 28 8.16 3.75 17.59
CA GLN A 28 7.77 2.41 17.14
C GLN A 28 8.49 1.32 17.92
N TRP A 29 9.80 1.50 18.15
CA TRP A 29 10.60 0.57 18.93
C TRP A 29 10.10 0.48 20.38
N LEU A 30 9.88 1.62 21.03
CA LEU A 30 9.39 1.70 22.41
C LEU A 30 7.98 1.09 22.53
N CYS A 31 7.08 1.44 21.60
CA CYS A 31 5.75 0.87 21.53
C CYS A 31 5.80 -0.65 21.37
N LEU A 32 6.68 -1.18 20.52
CA LEU A 32 6.84 -2.63 20.36
C LEU A 32 7.38 -3.29 21.63
N LYS A 33 8.37 -2.67 22.29
CA LYS A 33 9.03 -3.23 23.47
C LYS A 33 8.15 -3.23 24.72
N ILE A 34 7.41 -2.15 24.95
CA ILE A 34 6.61 -1.96 26.17
C ILE A 34 5.15 -2.38 25.95
N GLY A 35 4.56 -2.00 24.83
CA GLY A 35 3.13 -2.21 24.53
C GLY A 35 2.84 -3.33 23.53
N GLY A 36 3.88 -4.05 23.07
CA GLY A 36 3.75 -5.14 22.12
C GLY A 36 3.29 -4.72 20.73
N TYR A 37 2.85 -5.71 19.95
CA TYR A 37 2.46 -5.52 18.54
C TYR A 37 1.32 -4.51 18.35
N THR A 38 0.31 -4.51 19.23
CA THR A 38 -0.84 -3.60 19.10
C THR A 38 -0.43 -2.13 19.26
N ALA A 39 0.45 -1.82 20.22
CA ALA A 39 0.99 -0.48 20.38
C ALA A 39 1.89 -0.09 19.19
N HIS A 40 2.76 -1.00 18.73
CA HIS A 40 3.56 -0.78 17.52
C HIS A 40 2.67 -0.45 16.31
N LYS A 41 1.62 -1.23 16.05
CA LYS A 41 0.68 -0.97 14.96
C LYS A 41 0.02 0.41 15.08
N LYS A 42 -0.43 0.80 16.27
CA LYS A 42 -1.02 2.15 16.49
C LYS A 42 -0.01 3.25 16.17
N SER A 43 1.25 3.11 16.57
CA SER A 43 2.29 4.08 16.23
C SER A 43 2.55 4.18 14.74
N VAL A 44 2.45 3.07 13.99
CA VAL A 44 2.54 3.05 12.52
C VAL A 44 1.34 3.76 11.88
N ASP A 45 0.13 3.55 12.39
CA ASP A 45 -1.07 4.25 11.91
C ASP A 45 -0.92 5.77 12.07
N ILE A 46 -0.45 6.22 13.24
CA ILE A 46 -0.22 7.64 13.56
C ILE A 46 0.90 8.22 12.69
N LEU A 47 2.01 7.50 12.50
CA LEU A 47 3.06 7.93 11.56
C LEU A 47 2.46 8.19 10.18
N ASN A 48 1.67 7.25 9.66
CA ASN A 48 1.13 7.38 8.31
C ASN A 48 0.12 8.53 8.18
N PHE A 49 -0.58 8.93 9.24
CA PHE A 49 -1.34 10.18 9.26
C PHE A 49 -0.44 11.39 8.92
N PHE A 50 0.71 11.51 9.59
CA PHE A 50 1.65 12.61 9.33
C PHE A 50 2.31 12.50 7.95
N LEU A 51 2.62 11.29 7.48
CA LEU A 51 3.17 11.09 6.13
C LEU A 51 2.15 11.45 5.04
N VAL A 52 0.85 11.20 5.27
CA VAL A 52 -0.22 11.69 4.39
C VAL A 52 -0.26 13.21 4.41
N ALA A 53 -0.19 13.83 5.59
CA ALA A 53 -0.22 15.29 5.74
C ALA A 53 0.95 16.01 5.03
N CYS A 54 2.10 15.34 4.86
CA CYS A 54 3.23 15.89 4.09
C CYS A 54 2.82 16.29 2.66
N ASN A 55 1.84 15.63 2.04
CA ASN A 55 1.38 16.00 0.69
C ASN A 55 0.91 17.46 0.60
N TYR A 56 0.39 18.03 1.69
CA TYR A 56 -0.08 19.41 1.71
C TYR A 56 1.06 20.44 1.63
N THR A 57 2.31 20.08 1.95
CA THR A 57 3.46 20.99 1.74
C THR A 57 3.78 21.22 0.26
N LEU A 58 3.33 20.30 -0.62
CA LEU A 58 3.36 20.44 -2.07
C LEU A 58 2.07 21.04 -2.63
N PHE A 59 1.14 21.46 -1.77
CA PHE A 59 -0.22 21.83 -2.14
C PHE A 59 -0.94 20.73 -2.94
N ASN A 60 -0.58 19.46 -2.71
CA ASN A 60 -1.30 18.33 -3.29
C ASN A 60 -2.56 18.07 -2.45
N THR A 61 -3.63 17.61 -3.09
CA THR A 61 -4.87 17.21 -2.40
C THR A 61 -4.95 15.70 -2.31
N VAL A 62 -5.31 15.18 -1.14
CA VAL A 62 -5.54 13.74 -0.92
C VAL A 62 -7.04 13.51 -0.75
N LYS A 63 -7.66 12.80 -1.70
CA LYS A 63 -9.07 12.38 -1.62
C LYS A 63 -9.13 10.86 -1.42
N PHE A 64 -9.68 10.42 -0.30
CA PHE A 64 -9.84 8.99 -0.01
C PHE A 64 -11.33 8.65 0.08
N LYS A 65 -11.85 7.95 -0.92
CA LYS A 65 -13.23 7.45 -0.94
C LYS A 65 -13.22 6.02 -0.41
N ASP A 66 -13.55 5.89 0.87
CA ASP A 66 -13.63 4.63 1.59
C ASP A 66 -14.99 3.95 1.39
N ASN A 67 -15.00 2.62 1.33
CA ASN A 67 -16.23 1.82 1.37
C ASN A 67 -16.51 1.44 2.83
N LYS A 68 -17.40 2.22 3.47
CA LYS A 68 -17.74 2.06 4.89
C LYS A 68 -18.53 0.78 5.19
N ASN A 69 -19.11 0.14 4.18
CA ASN A 69 -19.92 -1.07 4.34
C ASN A 69 -19.08 -2.36 4.39
N LEU A 70 -17.77 -2.27 4.11
CA LEU A 70 -16.88 -3.42 4.17
C LEU A 70 -16.80 -3.99 5.58
N PRO A 71 -17.01 -5.31 5.76
CA PRO A 71 -17.00 -5.93 7.08
C PRO A 71 -15.60 -5.92 7.69
N THR A 72 -15.52 -5.62 8.99
CA THR A 72 -14.29 -5.81 9.77
C THR A 72 -14.28 -7.19 10.41
N GLY A 73 -13.11 -7.76 10.65
CA GLY A 73 -12.98 -9.05 11.36
C GLY A 73 -12.97 -10.28 10.46
N GLN A 74 -12.93 -10.10 9.14
CA GLN A 74 -12.67 -11.17 8.18
C GLN A 74 -11.51 -10.82 7.23
N PRO A 75 -10.81 -11.82 6.66
CA PRO A 75 -9.76 -11.59 5.69
C PRO A 75 -10.28 -10.82 4.46
N ILE A 76 -9.55 -9.80 4.05
CA ILE A 76 -9.79 -9.04 2.81
C ILE A 76 -8.48 -8.98 2.03
N ILE A 77 -8.52 -9.23 0.73
CA ILE A 77 -7.43 -9.02 -0.21
C ILE A 77 -7.76 -7.74 -0.97
N PHE A 78 -7.11 -6.64 -0.58
CA PHE A 78 -7.17 -5.39 -1.31
C PHE A 78 -6.23 -5.44 -2.51
N VAL A 79 -6.80 -5.34 -3.70
CA VAL A 79 -6.08 -5.37 -4.98
C VAL A 79 -6.04 -3.96 -5.54
N SER A 80 -4.87 -3.46 -5.92
CA SER A 80 -4.75 -2.08 -6.40
C SER A 80 -3.72 -1.92 -7.51
N ASN A 81 -3.93 -0.92 -8.39
CA ASN A 81 -2.88 -0.43 -9.26
C ASN A 81 -1.80 0.32 -8.46
N HIS A 82 -0.59 0.44 -8.99
CA HIS A 82 0.54 1.05 -8.28
C HIS A 82 1.18 2.19 -9.10
N GLN A 83 1.10 3.40 -8.57
CA GLN A 83 1.50 4.63 -9.23
C GLN A 83 2.75 5.27 -8.64
N SER A 84 2.94 5.21 -7.31
CA SER A 84 4.15 5.72 -6.68
C SER A 84 4.40 5.11 -5.29
N THR A 85 5.54 5.42 -4.68
CA THR A 85 5.77 5.00 -3.28
C THR A 85 4.83 5.68 -2.29
N PHE A 86 4.22 6.80 -2.69
CA PHE A 86 3.30 7.60 -1.87
C PHE A 86 1.87 7.04 -1.89
N ASP A 87 1.64 5.92 -2.58
CA ASP A 87 0.40 5.14 -2.50
C ASP A 87 0.19 4.51 -1.12
N ILE A 88 1.30 4.19 -0.43
CA ILE A 88 1.29 3.37 0.77
C ILE A 88 0.71 4.08 2.00
N PRO A 89 1.10 5.33 2.34
CA PRO A 89 0.61 5.97 3.58
C PRO A 89 -0.91 6.16 3.64
N PRO A 90 -1.60 6.63 2.57
CA PRO A 90 -3.05 6.72 2.58
C PRO A 90 -3.74 5.37 2.81
N LEU A 91 -3.26 4.31 2.15
CA LEU A 91 -3.80 2.95 2.36
C LEU A 91 -3.63 2.49 3.81
N ILE A 92 -2.46 2.70 4.42
CA ILE A 92 -2.25 2.34 5.84
C ILE A 92 -3.21 3.14 6.73
N TYR A 93 -3.25 4.46 6.59
CA TYR A 93 -3.98 5.31 7.52
C TYR A 93 -5.50 5.17 7.38
N PHE A 94 -6.05 5.28 6.17
CA PHE A 94 -7.49 5.29 5.97
C PHE A 94 -8.11 3.89 6.11
N LEU A 95 -7.38 2.83 5.79
CA LEU A 95 -7.84 1.44 5.93
C LEU A 95 -7.28 0.73 7.16
N ARG A 96 -6.75 1.49 8.14
CA ARG A 96 -6.15 0.96 9.39
C ARG A 96 -7.06 0.01 10.18
N ARG A 97 -8.39 0.12 10.03
CA ARG A 97 -9.36 -0.77 10.70
C ARG A 97 -9.25 -2.23 10.23
N PHE A 98 -8.80 -2.45 9.01
CA PHE A 98 -8.66 -3.78 8.41
C PHE A 98 -7.32 -4.46 8.71
N HIS A 99 -6.41 -3.79 9.43
CA HIS A 99 -5.09 -4.35 9.78
C HIS A 99 -4.32 -4.90 8.57
N GLY A 100 -4.40 -4.20 7.43
CA GLY A 100 -3.84 -4.68 6.17
C GLY A 100 -2.31 -4.75 6.16
N LYS A 101 -1.78 -5.80 5.53
CA LYS A 101 -0.35 -6.08 5.38
C LYS A 101 0.07 -6.10 3.93
N PHE A 102 1.19 -5.47 3.62
CA PHE A 102 1.70 -5.40 2.26
C PHE A 102 2.52 -6.63 1.90
N ILE A 103 2.52 -6.95 0.61
CA ILE A 103 3.57 -7.74 -0.02
C ILE A 103 4.65 -6.78 -0.50
N SER A 104 5.83 -6.84 0.12
CA SER A 104 6.94 -5.89 -0.05
C SER A 104 8.21 -6.59 -0.52
N LYS A 105 9.13 -5.83 -1.10
CA LYS A 105 10.47 -6.30 -1.46
C LYS A 105 11.33 -6.51 -0.22
N VAL A 106 12.02 -7.64 -0.11
CA VAL A 106 12.91 -7.95 1.03
C VAL A 106 14.04 -6.93 1.16
N GLU A 107 14.51 -6.35 0.06
CA GLU A 107 15.57 -5.34 0.07
C GLU A 107 15.16 -4.09 0.86
N LEU A 108 13.87 -3.76 0.95
CA LEU A 108 13.37 -2.64 1.76
C LEU A 108 13.49 -2.89 3.26
N VAL A 109 13.49 -4.15 3.69
CA VAL A 109 13.77 -4.53 5.09
C VAL A 109 15.23 -4.21 5.43
N HIS A 110 16.14 -4.37 4.48
CA HIS A 110 17.58 -4.17 4.66
C HIS A 110 18.06 -2.76 4.28
N ALA A 111 17.20 -1.92 3.71
CA ALA A 111 17.53 -0.56 3.32
C ALA A 111 17.76 0.40 4.50
N ASN A 112 17.54 -0.04 5.74
CA ASN A 112 17.71 0.74 6.97
C ASN A 112 16.98 2.10 6.94
N ILE A 113 15.84 2.16 6.26
CA ILE A 113 15.01 3.37 6.22
C ILE A 113 14.31 3.48 7.58
N PRO A 114 14.52 4.57 8.35
CA PRO A 114 13.90 4.75 9.65
C PRO A 114 12.39 4.55 9.58
N SER A 115 11.82 3.94 10.61
CA SER A 115 10.41 3.52 10.71
C SER A 115 9.92 2.50 9.66
N ILE A 116 10.29 2.62 8.38
CA ILE A 116 9.83 1.76 7.28
C ILE A 116 10.45 0.36 7.41
N SER A 117 11.78 0.25 7.42
CA SER A 117 12.46 -1.05 7.52
C SER A 117 12.11 -1.77 8.83
N PHE A 118 11.95 -1.00 9.92
CA PHE A 118 11.49 -1.53 11.21
C PHE A 118 10.07 -2.11 11.13
N ASN A 119 9.12 -1.37 10.56
CA ASN A 119 7.76 -1.86 10.37
C ASN A 119 7.70 -3.04 9.40
N LEU A 120 8.51 -3.08 8.34
CA LEU A 120 8.55 -4.24 7.46
C LEU A 120 9.06 -5.50 8.17
N LYS A 121 10.02 -5.36 9.09
CA LYS A 121 10.57 -6.46 9.88
C LYS A 121 9.60 -6.98 10.95
N TYR A 122 8.92 -6.09 11.66
CA TYR A 122 8.12 -6.46 12.84
C TYR A 122 6.60 -6.34 12.66
N GLY A 123 6.16 -5.69 11.58
CA GLY A 123 4.76 -5.39 11.30
C GLY A 123 3.99 -6.50 10.58
N GLY A 124 4.64 -7.61 10.22
CA GLY A 124 3.97 -8.79 9.64
C GLY A 124 3.66 -8.71 8.14
N ALA A 125 4.39 -7.90 7.39
CA ALA A 125 4.37 -7.89 5.92
C ALA A 125 4.94 -9.21 5.35
N ALA A 126 4.57 -9.55 4.11
CA ALA A 126 5.25 -10.60 3.34
C ALA A 126 6.42 -9.96 2.59
N ASN A 127 7.64 -10.18 3.07
CA ASN A 127 8.86 -9.59 2.49
C ASN A 127 9.49 -10.55 1.49
N ILE A 128 9.17 -10.37 0.21
CA ILE A 128 9.51 -11.30 -0.86
C ILE A 128 10.82 -10.93 -1.56
N ASP A 129 11.60 -11.95 -1.91
CA ASP A 129 12.69 -11.88 -2.87
C ASP A 129 12.17 -12.29 -4.25
N ARG A 130 12.11 -11.33 -5.17
CA ARG A 130 11.59 -11.56 -6.52
C ARG A 130 12.52 -12.43 -7.38
N LYS A 131 13.75 -12.64 -6.95
CA LYS A 131 14.71 -13.54 -7.60
C LYS A 131 14.58 -14.97 -7.07
N ASP A 132 13.89 -15.18 -5.96
CA ASP A 132 13.60 -16.49 -5.39
C ASP A 132 12.08 -16.74 -5.27
N PRO A 133 11.47 -17.38 -6.29
CA PRO A 133 10.05 -17.71 -6.27
C PRO A 133 9.62 -18.59 -5.08
N LYS A 134 10.49 -19.48 -4.60
CA LYS A 134 10.16 -20.37 -3.47
C LYS A 134 10.06 -19.57 -2.18
N GLN A 135 11.02 -18.68 -1.92
CA GLN A 135 10.98 -17.76 -0.78
C GLN A 135 9.75 -16.84 -0.86
N SER A 136 9.48 -16.29 -2.05
CA SER A 136 8.32 -15.42 -2.29
C SER A 136 7.00 -16.10 -1.91
N ILE A 137 6.79 -17.34 -2.40
CA ILE A 137 5.60 -18.12 -2.10
C ILE A 137 5.51 -18.42 -0.59
N ALA A 138 6.62 -18.77 0.06
CA ALA A 138 6.65 -19.06 1.49
C ALA A 138 6.22 -17.85 2.35
N GLU A 139 6.72 -16.65 2.04
CA GLU A 139 6.34 -15.43 2.77
C GLU A 139 4.88 -15.02 2.51
N ILE A 140 4.37 -15.18 1.28
CA ILE A 140 2.95 -14.93 0.99
C ILE A 140 2.06 -15.95 1.69
N LEU A 141 2.44 -17.24 1.75
CA LEU A 141 1.71 -18.27 2.50
C LEU A 141 1.71 -17.97 4.01
N LYS A 142 2.82 -17.49 4.56
CA LYS A 142 2.91 -17.04 5.94
C LYS A 142 1.98 -15.87 6.21
N LEU A 143 1.89 -14.90 5.31
CA LEU A 143 0.89 -13.83 5.40
C LEU A 143 -0.53 -14.40 5.30
N ALA A 144 -0.80 -15.29 4.35
CA ALA A 144 -2.11 -15.91 4.17
C ALA A 144 -2.57 -16.69 5.43
N ASN A 145 -1.66 -17.38 6.12
CA ASN A 145 -1.93 -18.03 7.40
C ASN A 145 -2.25 -17.00 8.51
N ASN A 146 -1.50 -15.90 8.58
CA ASN A 146 -1.77 -14.82 9.53
C ASN A 146 -3.11 -14.13 9.25
N MET A 147 -3.51 -13.96 7.99
CA MET A 147 -4.84 -13.46 7.64
C MET A 147 -5.93 -14.34 8.22
N LYS A 148 -5.84 -15.67 8.02
CA LYS A 148 -6.80 -16.64 8.56
C LYS A 148 -6.86 -16.61 10.09
N GLN A 149 -5.71 -16.64 10.75
CA GLN A 149 -5.62 -16.75 12.22
C GLN A 149 -5.96 -15.45 12.95
N LYS A 150 -5.47 -14.32 12.43
CA LYS A 150 -5.53 -13.01 13.11
C LYS A 150 -6.55 -12.06 12.49
N ARG A 151 -7.31 -12.53 11.50
CA ARG A 151 -8.30 -11.74 10.72
C ARG A 151 -7.68 -10.48 10.10
N TRP A 152 -6.42 -10.58 9.68
CA TRP A 152 -5.74 -9.50 8.97
C TRP A 152 -6.16 -9.46 7.50
N SER A 153 -6.06 -8.29 6.90
CA SER A 153 -6.17 -8.11 5.45
C SER A 153 -4.79 -8.08 4.78
N ALA A 154 -4.76 -8.20 3.45
CA ALA A 154 -3.57 -8.02 2.65
C ALA A 154 -3.77 -6.90 1.62
N PHE A 155 -2.72 -6.15 1.35
CA PHE A 155 -2.61 -5.23 0.21
C PHE A 155 -1.66 -5.84 -0.81
N ILE A 156 -2.13 -5.94 -2.05
CA ILE A 156 -1.32 -6.41 -3.17
C ILE A 156 -1.40 -5.45 -4.34
N PHE A 157 -0.26 -5.22 -4.97
CA PHE A 157 -0.09 -4.48 -6.22
C PHE A 157 0.32 -5.46 -7.33
N PRO A 158 -0.62 -6.09 -8.04
CA PRO A 158 -0.31 -7.22 -8.91
C PRO A 158 0.47 -6.84 -10.18
N GLU A 159 0.56 -5.55 -10.52
CA GLU A 159 1.46 -5.04 -11.57
C GLU A 159 2.94 -5.34 -11.27
N GLY A 160 3.27 -5.63 -10.01
CA GLY A 160 4.62 -5.92 -9.53
C GLY A 160 5.56 -4.71 -9.54
N THR A 161 5.25 -3.64 -10.27
CA THR A 161 6.07 -2.43 -10.39
C THR A 161 5.17 -1.21 -10.52
N ARG A 162 5.67 -0.06 -10.09
CA ARG A 162 4.99 1.22 -10.27
C ARG A 162 4.94 1.58 -11.76
N THR A 163 3.83 2.13 -12.22
CA THR A 163 3.76 2.70 -13.56
C THR A 163 4.65 3.94 -13.69
N LYS A 164 5.26 4.12 -14.87
CA LYS A 164 5.97 5.36 -15.23
C LYS A 164 5.11 6.30 -16.09
N THR A 165 4.01 5.78 -16.63
CA THR A 165 3.19 6.45 -17.64
C THR A 165 1.78 6.74 -17.14
N GLY A 166 1.41 6.27 -15.95
CA GLY A 166 0.04 6.30 -15.45
C GLY A 166 -0.83 5.14 -15.97
N LYS A 167 -0.35 4.39 -16.97
CA LYS A 167 -1.08 3.23 -17.52
C LYS A 167 -0.92 2.02 -16.61
N ILE A 168 -2.03 1.32 -16.38
CA ILE A 168 -2.09 0.05 -15.66
C ILE A 168 -1.45 -1.05 -16.51
N LYS A 169 -0.60 -1.87 -15.91
CA LYS A 169 -0.05 -3.10 -16.51
C LYS A 169 -0.94 -4.30 -16.20
N THR A 170 -0.74 -5.39 -16.95
CA THR A 170 -1.36 -6.68 -16.65
C THR A 170 -1.04 -7.13 -15.22
N PHE A 171 -2.06 -7.65 -14.54
CA PHE A 171 -1.95 -8.12 -13.17
C PHE A 171 -1.42 -9.54 -13.10
N SER A 172 -0.45 -9.76 -12.21
CA SER A 172 0.10 -11.10 -11.94
C SER A 172 -0.82 -11.90 -11.02
N VAL A 173 -1.09 -13.15 -11.38
CA VAL A 173 -2.05 -14.02 -10.66
C VAL A 173 -1.47 -14.61 -9.37
N GLY A 174 -0.20 -15.00 -9.38
CA GLY A 174 0.39 -15.88 -8.36
C GLY A 174 0.26 -15.40 -6.90
N GLY A 175 0.40 -14.09 -6.65
CA GLY A 175 0.24 -13.53 -5.30
C GLY A 175 -1.19 -13.64 -4.78
N ILE A 176 -2.18 -13.29 -5.62
CA ILE A 176 -3.61 -13.39 -5.28
C ILE A 176 -4.00 -14.85 -5.08
N ALA A 177 -3.61 -15.73 -6.01
CA ALA A 177 -3.85 -17.17 -5.92
C ALA A 177 -3.29 -17.77 -4.61
N THR A 178 -2.09 -17.38 -4.20
CA THR A 178 -1.45 -17.87 -2.97
C THR A 178 -2.18 -17.42 -1.71
N LEU A 179 -2.67 -16.18 -1.68
CA LEU A 179 -3.47 -15.67 -0.56
C LEU A 179 -4.82 -16.40 -0.44
N LEU A 180 -5.50 -16.59 -1.57
CA LEU A 180 -6.79 -17.29 -1.66
C LEU A 180 -6.68 -18.78 -1.28
N LYS A 181 -5.55 -19.44 -1.56
CA LYS A 181 -5.33 -20.84 -1.17
C LYS A 181 -5.54 -21.12 0.32
N LYS A 182 -5.25 -20.16 1.20
CA LYS A 182 -5.49 -20.29 2.65
C LYS A 182 -6.73 -19.53 3.13
N ASN A 183 -7.30 -18.67 2.28
CA ASN A 183 -8.44 -17.83 2.60
C ASN A 183 -9.43 -17.83 1.42
N PRO A 184 -10.07 -18.97 1.09
CA PRO A 184 -10.97 -19.06 -0.05
C PRO A 184 -12.18 -18.11 0.08
N ASP A 185 -12.58 -17.80 1.31
CA ASP A 185 -13.71 -16.90 1.61
C ASP A 185 -13.27 -15.44 1.81
N ALA A 186 -12.01 -15.09 1.52
CA ALA A 186 -11.56 -13.71 1.62
C ALA A 186 -12.26 -12.85 0.57
N LEU A 187 -12.75 -11.68 0.98
CA LEU A 187 -13.24 -10.70 0.01
C LEU A 187 -12.08 -10.20 -0.84
N VAL A 188 -12.28 -10.13 -2.15
CA VAL A 188 -11.35 -9.45 -3.05
C VAL A 188 -11.92 -8.07 -3.34
N VAL A 189 -11.24 -7.03 -2.86
CA VAL A 189 -11.73 -5.66 -2.92
C VAL A 189 -10.78 -4.81 -3.75
N PRO A 190 -11.19 -4.34 -4.94
CA PRO A 190 -10.34 -3.51 -5.76
C PRO A 190 -10.24 -2.07 -5.22
N ILE A 191 -9.09 -1.45 -5.39
CA ILE A 191 -8.83 -0.03 -5.07
C ILE A 191 -8.23 0.64 -6.28
N ALA A 192 -8.88 1.70 -6.77
CA ALA A 192 -8.36 2.52 -7.85
C ALA A 192 -7.58 3.71 -7.30
N ILE A 193 -6.33 3.87 -7.75
CA ILE A 193 -5.44 4.98 -7.39
C ILE A 193 -5.23 5.87 -8.61
N ASN A 194 -5.46 7.18 -8.44
CA ASN A 194 -5.27 8.18 -9.47
C ASN A 194 -4.34 9.31 -9.02
N GLY A 195 -3.64 9.91 -9.99
CA GLY A 195 -2.80 11.10 -9.83
C GLY A 195 -1.47 10.92 -9.08
N SER A 196 -1.26 9.83 -8.35
CA SER A 196 -0.03 9.60 -7.59
C SER A 196 1.23 9.50 -8.45
N TYR A 197 1.11 8.99 -9.68
CA TYR A 197 2.25 8.98 -10.62
C TYR A 197 2.62 10.40 -11.09
N LEU A 198 1.66 11.33 -11.14
CA LEU A 198 1.90 12.71 -11.55
C LEU A 198 2.81 13.44 -10.57
N MET A 199 2.69 13.13 -9.27
CA MET A 199 3.55 13.67 -8.21
C MET A 199 5.03 13.35 -8.46
N VAL A 200 5.33 12.17 -9.01
CA VAL A 200 6.69 11.70 -9.32
C VAL A 200 7.01 11.75 -10.82
N LYS A 201 6.25 12.51 -11.61
CA LYS A 201 6.40 12.60 -13.08
C LYS A 201 7.80 13.02 -13.52
N TYR A 202 8.53 13.76 -12.69
CA TYR A 202 9.90 14.24 -12.97
C TYR A 202 10.98 13.38 -12.32
N GLY A 203 10.63 12.19 -11.79
CA GLY A 203 11.46 11.42 -10.89
C GLY A 203 11.16 11.74 -9.42
N LEU A 204 12.07 11.36 -8.53
CA LEU A 204 11.95 11.66 -7.10
C LEU A 204 12.35 13.11 -6.77
N PHE A 205 13.00 13.83 -7.68
CA PHE A 205 13.32 15.24 -7.48
C PHE A 205 13.34 16.02 -8.81
N PRO A 206 12.63 17.16 -8.91
CA PRO A 206 11.66 17.67 -7.94
C PRO A 206 10.32 16.92 -8.04
N LEU A 207 9.58 16.86 -6.93
CA LEU A 207 8.20 16.40 -6.93
C LEU A 207 7.29 17.46 -7.57
N ARG A 208 6.19 17.03 -8.19
CA ARG A 208 5.21 17.91 -8.82
C ARG A 208 4.17 18.40 -7.81
N PRO A 209 4.11 19.72 -7.52
CA PRO A 209 3.10 20.30 -6.64
C PRO A 209 1.74 20.48 -7.35
N PHE A 210 0.71 20.82 -6.57
CA PHE A 210 -0.67 21.04 -7.03
C PHE A 210 -1.25 19.83 -7.78
N THR A 211 -0.98 18.64 -7.26
CA THR A 211 -1.45 17.37 -7.82
C THR A 211 -2.64 16.86 -7.03
N SER A 212 -3.72 16.48 -7.73
CA SER A 212 -4.85 15.80 -7.12
C SER A 212 -4.57 14.31 -7.04
N LEU A 213 -4.53 13.77 -5.83
CA LEU A 213 -4.31 12.37 -5.52
C LEU A 213 -5.62 11.77 -5.04
N SER A 214 -6.03 10.62 -5.58
CA SER A 214 -7.22 9.93 -5.10
C SER A 214 -7.06 8.43 -4.97
N TRP A 215 -7.78 7.88 -3.98
CA TRP A 215 -7.95 6.46 -3.73
C TRP A 215 -9.45 6.21 -3.63
N GLU A 216 -9.95 5.26 -4.40
CA GLU A 216 -11.34 4.82 -4.34
C GLU A 216 -11.39 3.32 -4.04
N VAL A 217 -11.95 2.98 -2.88
CA VAL A 217 -12.24 1.59 -2.50
C VAL A 217 -13.55 1.18 -3.15
N LEU A 218 -13.50 0.17 -4.02
CA LEU A 218 -14.64 -0.28 -4.80
C LEU A 218 -15.44 -1.36 -4.05
N GLU A 219 -16.52 -1.81 -4.65
CA GLU A 219 -17.30 -2.91 -4.10
C GLU A 219 -16.51 -4.23 -4.15
N PRO A 220 -16.71 -5.14 -3.18
CA PRO A 220 -16.16 -6.49 -3.25
C PRO A 220 -16.56 -7.18 -4.55
N LEU A 221 -15.60 -7.86 -5.16
CA LEU A 221 -15.87 -8.67 -6.35
C LEU A 221 -16.74 -9.88 -5.98
N GLN A 222 -17.63 -10.27 -6.89
CA GLN A 222 -18.30 -11.56 -6.83
C GLN A 222 -17.32 -12.62 -7.32
N THR A 223 -16.70 -13.35 -6.39
CA THR A 223 -15.65 -14.34 -6.69
C THR A 223 -16.15 -15.79 -6.65
N ALA A 224 -17.40 -16.03 -6.26
CA ALA A 224 -17.96 -17.37 -6.17
C ALA A 224 -17.95 -18.07 -7.54
N GLY A 225 -17.37 -19.26 -7.59
CA GLY A 225 -17.26 -20.06 -8.83
C GLY A 225 -16.14 -19.63 -9.79
N LEU A 226 -15.40 -18.55 -9.49
CA LEU A 226 -14.29 -18.09 -10.33
C LEU A 226 -12.95 -18.69 -9.87
N ASN A 227 -12.07 -18.97 -10.83
CA ASN A 227 -10.68 -19.30 -10.54
C ASN A 227 -9.83 -18.02 -10.29
N ALA A 228 -8.57 -18.19 -9.91
CA ALA A 228 -7.72 -17.06 -9.53
C ALA A 228 -7.43 -16.12 -10.71
N GLU A 229 -7.25 -16.66 -11.92
CA GLU A 229 -7.02 -15.92 -13.15
C GLU A 229 -8.22 -15.02 -13.48
N GLU A 230 -9.44 -15.55 -13.38
CA GLU A 230 -10.69 -14.82 -13.60
C GLU A 230 -10.89 -13.72 -12.56
N ILE A 231 -10.63 -13.99 -11.28
CA ILE A 231 -10.70 -12.99 -10.20
C ILE A 231 -9.71 -11.85 -10.45
N VAL A 232 -8.47 -12.18 -10.83
CA VAL A 232 -7.43 -11.19 -11.12
C VAL A 232 -7.83 -10.32 -12.31
N LYS A 233 -8.35 -10.95 -13.37
CA LYS A 233 -8.81 -10.26 -14.57
C LYS A 233 -9.98 -9.32 -14.26
N LEU A 234 -10.95 -9.80 -13.50
CA LEU A 234 -12.09 -8.99 -13.04
C LEU A 234 -11.62 -7.79 -12.19
N ALA A 235 -10.66 -7.99 -11.28
CA ALA A 235 -10.09 -6.91 -10.49
C ALA A 235 -9.36 -5.88 -11.38
N GLU A 236 -8.56 -6.35 -12.34
CA GLU A 236 -7.83 -5.49 -13.28
C GLU A 236 -8.80 -4.62 -14.11
N ASP A 237 -9.83 -5.23 -14.71
CA ASP A 237 -10.80 -4.53 -15.54
C ASP A 237 -11.62 -3.54 -14.72
N THR A 238 -12.04 -3.93 -13.50
CA THR A 238 -12.77 -3.06 -12.57
C THR A 238 -11.97 -1.82 -12.18
N ILE A 239 -10.67 -1.99 -11.87
CA ILE A 239 -9.79 -0.86 -11.54
C ILE A 239 -9.54 0.00 -12.79
N ARG A 240 -9.35 -0.61 -13.96
CA ARG A 240 -9.10 0.12 -15.21
C ARG A 240 -10.25 1.04 -15.61
N LEU A 241 -11.50 0.68 -15.32
CA LEU A 241 -12.66 1.55 -15.54
C LEU A 241 -12.67 2.80 -14.65
N LYS A 242 -11.91 2.81 -13.55
CA LYS A 242 -11.85 3.90 -12.56
C LYS A 242 -10.56 4.71 -12.61
N VAL A 243 -9.53 4.21 -13.28
CA VAL A 243 -8.29 4.95 -13.47
C VAL A 243 -8.43 5.84 -14.69
N GLU A 244 -8.20 7.14 -14.51
CA GLU A 244 -8.36 8.14 -15.56
C GLU A 244 -7.45 7.78 -16.76
N PRO A 245 -7.98 7.75 -17.99
CA PRO A 245 -7.16 7.61 -19.17
C PRO A 245 -6.24 8.85 -19.27
N ASN A 246 -4.94 8.60 -19.46
CA ASN A 246 -3.92 9.65 -19.59
C ASN A 246 -4.00 10.37 -20.93
#